data_AF-A0A4V3CWD6-F1
#
_entry.id   AF-A0A4V3CWD6-F1
#
_cell.length_a   1.000
_cell.length_b   1.000
_cell.length_c   1.000
_cell.angle_alpha   90.00
_cell.angle_beta   90.00
_cell.angle_gamma   90.00
#
_symmetry.space_group_name_H-M   'P 1'
#
loop_
_entity.id
_entity.type
_entity.pdbx_description
1 polymer ?
#
loop_
_entity_poly.entity_id
_entity_poly.type
_entity_poly.pdbx_seq_one_letter_code
_entity_poly.pdbx_strand_id
1 'polypeptide(L)'
;MNAVTAPAPTDTRADASGTPPAPAPFTTPVAPGLRWSEALNLAMPFMDQTHIEFVDLLAAVQTAEDAELVSRWQDLIDHTDAHFGQEDRWMADTGFAPGSCHMTQHAVVLKVMREGLALGHQSDLAPIRQMAHELTVWFPHHAQTMDAGLALHLKSVGYDPATGHISEPESLPALAISGCGGSCGPGDTA
;
A
#
# COMPACT_ATOMS: atom_id res chain seq x y z
N MET A 1 51.58 -3.30 -72.81
CA MET A 1 50.41 -4.00 -73.36
C MET A 1 50.54 -5.47 -73.02
N ASN A 2 49.78 -5.97 -72.04
CA ASN A 2 48.98 -7.19 -72.16
C ASN A 2 48.31 -7.50 -70.82
N ALA A 3 47.01 -7.71 -70.93
CA ALA A 3 46.09 -8.03 -69.85
C ALA A 3 46.21 -9.51 -69.46
N VAL A 4 45.98 -9.78 -68.17
CA VAL A 4 45.59 -11.10 -67.66
C VAL A 4 44.39 -10.91 -66.73
N THR A 5 43.42 -11.79 -66.94
CA THR A 5 42.04 -11.87 -66.46
C THR A 5 41.92 -12.16 -64.94
N ALA A 6 40.79 -11.71 -64.38
CA ALA A 6 40.41 -11.68 -62.95
C ALA A 6 40.23 -13.05 -62.25
N PRO A 7 40.08 -13.03 -60.91
CA PRO A 7 38.93 -13.72 -60.31
C PRO A 7 38.05 -12.80 -59.44
N ALA A 8 36.78 -13.17 -59.33
CA ALA A 8 35.69 -12.47 -58.65
C ALA A 8 35.88 -12.37 -57.11
N PRO A 9 35.29 -11.35 -56.44
CA PRO A 9 35.22 -11.33 -54.99
C PRO A 9 34.23 -12.39 -54.49
N THR A 10 34.70 -13.24 -53.58
CA THR A 10 33.90 -14.22 -52.85
C THR A 10 32.92 -13.52 -51.92
N ASP A 11 31.64 -13.83 -52.13
CA ASP A 11 30.52 -13.52 -51.24
C ASP A 11 30.77 -14.14 -49.86
N THR A 12 30.94 -13.31 -48.83
CA THR A 12 30.83 -13.74 -47.43
C THR A 12 29.70 -12.94 -46.81
N ARG A 13 28.48 -13.45 -46.99
CA ARG A 13 27.33 -13.11 -46.15
C ARG A 13 27.73 -13.32 -44.68
N ALA A 14 27.81 -12.22 -43.94
CA ALA A 14 27.82 -12.24 -42.49
C ALA A 14 26.45 -12.72 -42.02
N ASP A 15 26.41 -13.89 -41.38
CA ASP A 15 25.24 -14.38 -40.65
C ASP A 15 25.06 -13.52 -39.39
N ALA A 16 24.21 -12.50 -39.51
CA ALA A 16 23.73 -11.72 -38.38
C ALA A 16 22.55 -12.46 -37.71
N SER A 17 22.82 -13.64 -37.15
CA SER A 17 21.90 -14.37 -36.27
C SER A 17 22.42 -14.29 -34.83
N GLY A 18 22.55 -13.07 -34.31
CA GLY A 18 22.72 -12.81 -32.89
C GLY A 18 21.36 -12.48 -32.29
N THR A 19 20.62 -13.48 -31.82
CA THR A 19 19.46 -13.25 -30.96
C THR A 19 19.91 -12.42 -29.76
N PRO A 20 19.32 -11.24 -29.47
CA PRO A 20 19.65 -10.51 -28.25
C PRO A 20 19.33 -11.40 -27.04
N PRO A 21 20.16 -11.42 -25.98
CA PRO A 21 19.89 -12.23 -24.82
C PRO A 21 18.53 -11.85 -24.23
N ALA A 22 17.73 -12.87 -23.89
CA ALA A 22 16.46 -12.67 -23.22
C ALA A 22 16.69 -11.87 -21.92
N PRO A 23 15.80 -10.92 -21.58
CA PRO A 23 15.90 -10.18 -20.34
C PRO A 23 15.88 -11.17 -19.16
N ALA A 24 16.77 -10.96 -18.18
CA ALA A 24 16.77 -11.74 -16.95
C ALA A 24 15.39 -11.60 -16.27
N PRO A 25 14.83 -12.69 -15.68
CA PRO A 25 13.43 -12.72 -15.25
C PRO A 25 13.02 -11.76 -14.11
N PHE A 26 13.87 -10.85 -13.64
CA PHE A 26 13.57 -10.02 -12.46
C PHE A 26 14.16 -8.59 -12.51
N THR A 27 14.11 -7.92 -13.65
CA THR A 27 14.29 -6.45 -13.68
C THR A 27 13.02 -5.79 -14.19
N THR A 28 11.91 -6.04 -13.48
CA THR A 28 10.77 -5.13 -13.55
C THR A 28 11.23 -3.81 -12.93
N PRO A 29 11.11 -2.66 -13.61
CA PRO A 29 11.39 -1.38 -12.99
C PRO A 29 10.48 -1.25 -11.76
N VAL A 30 11.10 -1.07 -10.58
CA VAL A 30 10.37 -0.80 -9.33
C VAL A 30 9.55 0.47 -9.60
N ALA A 31 8.22 0.34 -9.59
CA ALA A 31 7.33 1.49 -9.73
C ALA A 31 7.76 2.56 -8.71
N PRO A 32 7.67 3.86 -9.04
CA PRO A 32 8.01 4.89 -8.07
C PRO A 32 7.20 4.62 -6.80
N GLY A 33 7.90 4.55 -5.66
CA GLY A 33 7.28 4.28 -4.37
C GLY A 33 6.13 5.25 -4.11
N LEU A 34 5.16 4.84 -3.28
CA LEU A 34 4.03 5.68 -2.91
C LEU A 34 4.51 7.07 -2.47
N ARG A 35 3.80 8.11 -2.90
CA ARG A 35 4.05 9.50 -2.53
C ARG A 35 2.75 10.11 -2.07
N TRP A 36 2.82 10.95 -1.05
CA TRP A 36 1.67 11.76 -0.66
C TRP A 36 1.25 12.65 -1.84
N SER A 37 -0.05 12.82 -2.01
CA SER A 37 -0.63 13.73 -2.99
C SER A 37 -2.03 14.13 -2.54
N GLU A 38 -2.56 15.22 -3.12
CA GLU A 38 -3.95 15.65 -2.86
C GLU A 38 -5.00 14.58 -3.19
N ALA A 39 -4.66 13.54 -3.97
CA ALA A 39 -5.57 12.42 -4.21
C ALA A 39 -5.83 11.56 -2.96
N LEU A 40 -4.97 11.65 -1.93
CA LEU A 40 -5.13 10.95 -0.65
C LEU A 40 -5.69 11.86 0.46
N ASN A 41 -5.93 13.14 0.16
CA ASN A 41 -6.44 14.11 1.12
C ASN A 41 -7.93 13.85 1.40
N LEU A 42 -8.25 13.56 2.66
CA LEU A 42 -9.60 13.28 3.14
C LEU A 42 -10.25 14.51 3.78
N ALA A 43 -9.60 15.67 3.71
CA ALA A 43 -9.98 16.93 4.34
C ALA A 43 -10.27 16.76 5.84
N MET A 44 -9.46 15.95 6.51
CA MET A 44 -9.52 15.66 7.93
C MET A 44 -8.09 15.73 8.47
N PRO A 45 -7.61 16.91 8.90
CA PRO A 45 -6.19 17.15 9.14
C PRO A 45 -5.51 16.14 10.08
N PHE A 46 -6.23 15.62 11.08
CA PHE A 46 -5.69 14.62 11.99
C PHE A 46 -5.38 13.29 11.25
N MET A 47 -6.35 12.78 10.48
CA MET A 47 -6.21 11.56 9.69
C MET A 47 -5.19 11.74 8.55
N ASP A 48 -5.26 12.87 7.84
CA ASP A 48 -4.32 13.19 6.76
C ASP A 48 -2.87 13.24 7.25
N GLN A 49 -2.62 13.80 8.44
CA GLN A 49 -1.29 13.84 9.05
C GLN A 49 -0.76 12.43 9.34
N THR A 50 -1.59 11.55 9.91
CA THR A 50 -1.22 10.15 10.15
C THR A 50 -0.96 9.41 8.82
N HIS A 51 -1.72 9.68 7.77
CA HIS A 51 -1.50 9.09 6.45
C HIS A 51 -0.19 9.56 5.79
N ILE A 52 0.17 10.83 5.94
CA ILE A 52 1.47 11.35 5.48
C ILE A 52 2.62 10.61 6.17
N GLU A 53 2.54 10.47 7.50
CA GLU A 53 3.54 9.74 8.28
C GLU A 53 3.68 8.28 7.85
N PHE A 54 2.57 7.60 7.58
CA PHE A 54 2.58 6.23 7.05
C PHE A 54 3.32 6.16 5.71
N VAL A 55 3.03 7.08 4.78
CA VAL A 55 3.70 7.12 3.47
C VAL A 55 5.20 7.37 3.60
N ASP A 56 5.60 8.27 4.50
CA ASP A 56 7.01 8.57 4.75
C ASP A 56 7.77 7.38 5.37
N LEU A 57 7.17 6.70 6.35
CA LEU A 57 7.74 5.50 6.96
C LEU A 57 7.83 4.34 5.97
N LEU A 58 6.80 4.16 5.13
CA LEU A 58 6.81 3.14 4.09
C LEU A 58 7.91 3.42 3.06
N ALA A 59 8.09 4.68 2.66
CA ALA A 59 9.19 5.07 1.79
C ALA A 59 10.55 4.76 2.42
N ALA A 60 10.73 5.03 3.73
CA ALA A 60 11.95 4.70 4.45
C ALA A 60 12.23 3.18 4.46
N VAL A 61 11.21 2.34 4.63
CA VAL A 61 11.32 0.87 4.50
C VAL A 61 11.75 0.46 3.09
N GLN A 62 11.12 1.02 2.05
CA GLN A 62 11.41 0.66 0.66
C GLN A 62 12.86 0.96 0.27
N THR A 63 13.45 2.01 0.84
CA THR A 63 14.83 2.42 0.58
C THR A 63 15.83 1.90 1.61
N ALA A 64 15.39 1.12 2.61
CA ALA A 64 16.27 0.65 3.66
C ALA A 64 17.26 -0.40 3.15
N GLU A 65 18.52 -0.21 3.54
CA GLU A 65 19.55 -1.24 3.44
C GLU A 65 19.21 -2.42 4.36
N ASP A 66 19.73 -3.61 4.07
CA ASP A 66 19.42 -4.84 4.81
C ASP A 66 19.63 -4.70 6.32
N ALA A 67 20.68 -3.96 6.73
CA ALA A 67 21.03 -3.74 8.13
C ALA A 67 20.01 -2.89 8.90
N GLU A 68 19.22 -2.07 8.20
CA GLU A 68 18.25 -1.15 8.80
C GLU A 68 16.81 -1.62 8.63
N LEU A 69 16.57 -2.53 7.68
CA LEU A 69 15.23 -2.91 7.23
C LEU A 69 14.31 -3.36 8.37
N VAL A 70 14.80 -4.23 9.26
CA VAL A 70 14.01 -4.74 10.39
C VAL A 70 13.61 -3.61 11.35
N SER A 71 14.51 -2.67 11.63
CA SER A 71 14.22 -1.53 12.50
C SER A 71 13.18 -0.61 11.87
N ARG A 72 13.33 -0.28 10.57
CA ARG A 72 12.36 0.58 9.86
C ARG A 72 11.00 -0.09 9.71
N TRP A 73 10.97 -1.41 9.53
CA TRP A 73 9.74 -2.18 9.49
C TRP A 73 9.02 -2.16 10.84
N GLN A 74 9.75 -2.25 11.96
CA GLN A 74 9.17 -2.08 13.29
C GLN A 74 8.57 -0.68 13.46
N ASP A 75 9.29 0.39 13.08
CA ASP A 75 8.78 1.76 13.16
C ASP A 75 7.45 1.92 12.38
N LEU A 76 7.36 1.32 11.18
CA LEU A 76 6.14 1.31 10.38
C LEU A 76 5.01 0.51 11.06
N ILE A 77 5.30 -0.65 11.66
CA ILE A 77 4.31 -1.45 12.41
C ILE A 77 3.75 -0.65 13.58
N ASP A 78 4.61 0.01 14.36
CA ASP A 78 4.21 0.75 15.55
C ASP A 78 3.32 1.94 15.17
N HIS A 79 3.67 2.65 14.10
CA HIS A 79 2.85 3.71 13.54
C HIS A 79 1.50 3.18 13.05
N THR A 80 1.50 2.09 12.27
CA THR A 80 0.28 1.49 11.70
C THR A 80 -0.67 0.98 12.80
N ASP A 81 -0.13 0.40 13.88
CA ASP A 81 -0.92 -0.07 15.02
C ASP A 81 -1.58 1.10 15.77
N ALA A 82 -0.85 2.20 15.96
CA ALA A 82 -1.38 3.41 16.56
C ALA A 82 -2.45 4.07 15.68
N HIS A 83 -2.20 4.16 14.36
CA HIS A 83 -3.12 4.66 13.35
C HIS A 83 -4.43 3.86 13.35
N PHE A 84 -4.36 2.56 13.07
CA PHE A 84 -5.56 1.71 13.02
C PHE A 84 -6.29 1.66 14.35
N GLY A 85 -5.57 1.58 15.47
CA GLY A 85 -6.19 1.60 16.78
C GLY A 85 -6.94 2.89 17.05
N GLN A 86 -6.52 4.02 16.48
CA GLN A 86 -7.23 5.28 16.61
C GLN A 86 -8.51 5.33 15.78
N GLU A 87 -8.46 4.90 14.53
CA GLU A 87 -9.65 4.83 13.69
C GLU A 87 -10.68 3.83 14.23
N ASP A 88 -10.22 2.68 14.73
CA ASP A 88 -11.06 1.68 15.40
C ASP A 88 -11.81 2.28 16.61
N ARG A 89 -11.15 3.16 17.38
CA ARG A 89 -11.79 3.88 18.49
C ARG A 89 -12.84 4.86 17.98
N TRP A 90 -12.52 5.66 16.96
CA TRP A 90 -13.49 6.60 16.38
C TRP A 90 -14.73 5.87 15.83
N MET A 91 -14.53 4.73 15.17
CA MET A 91 -15.59 3.86 14.69
C MET A 91 -16.48 3.36 15.83
N ALA A 92 -15.87 2.86 16.91
CA ALA A 92 -16.59 2.39 18.09
C ALA A 92 -17.38 3.50 18.78
N ASP A 93 -16.76 4.66 19.00
CA ASP A 93 -17.35 5.81 19.71
C ASP A 93 -18.57 6.39 18.98
N THR A 94 -18.56 6.33 17.64
CA THR A 94 -19.58 6.99 16.80
C THR A 94 -20.56 6.01 16.15
N GLY A 95 -20.48 4.71 16.48
CA GLY A 95 -21.36 3.68 15.91
C GLY A 95 -21.15 3.44 14.41
N PHE A 96 -19.98 3.82 13.87
CA PHE A 96 -19.64 3.58 12.48
C PHE A 96 -19.08 2.16 12.33
N ALA A 97 -19.89 1.24 11.83
CA ALA A 97 -19.40 -0.05 11.40
C ALA A 97 -18.64 -0.87 12.48
N PRO A 98 -19.13 -0.96 13.74
CA PRO A 98 -18.53 -1.85 14.74
C PRO A 98 -18.58 -3.30 14.24
N GLY A 99 -17.41 -3.92 14.08
CA GLY A 99 -17.27 -5.27 13.50
C GLY A 99 -17.27 -5.32 11.96
N SER A 100 -17.05 -4.18 11.29
CA SER A 100 -16.97 -4.12 9.84
C SER A 100 -15.72 -4.74 9.24
N CYS A 101 -15.73 -4.92 7.91
CA CYS A 101 -14.51 -5.25 7.19
C CYS A 101 -13.41 -4.19 7.32
N HIS A 102 -13.70 -2.95 7.74
CA HIS A 102 -12.67 -1.95 7.99
C HIS A 102 -11.73 -2.39 9.13
N MET A 103 -12.28 -2.58 10.33
CA MET A 103 -11.54 -3.12 11.48
C MET A 103 -10.94 -4.51 11.20
N THR A 104 -11.62 -5.32 10.39
CA THR A 104 -11.09 -6.63 9.99
C THR A 104 -9.86 -6.50 9.08
N GLN A 105 -9.87 -5.57 8.12
CA GLN A 105 -8.71 -5.31 7.27
C GLN A 105 -7.53 -4.78 8.09
N HIS A 106 -7.76 -3.86 9.04
CA HIS A 106 -6.74 -3.42 9.99
C HIS A 106 -6.05 -4.60 10.70
N ALA A 107 -6.86 -5.48 11.30
CA ALA A 107 -6.36 -6.64 12.03
C ALA A 107 -5.57 -7.60 11.13
N VAL A 108 -6.03 -7.84 9.89
CA VAL A 108 -5.36 -8.72 8.93
C VAL A 108 -4.02 -8.12 8.49
N VAL A 109 -3.99 -6.84 8.14
CA VAL A 109 -2.76 -6.14 7.71
C VAL A 109 -1.73 -6.17 8.83
N LEU A 110 -2.09 -5.77 10.06
CA LEU A 110 -1.16 -5.80 11.20
C LEU A 110 -0.65 -7.20 11.51
N LYS A 111 -1.51 -8.22 11.40
CA LYS A 111 -1.09 -9.60 11.60
C LYS A 111 0.01 -10.00 10.60
N VAL A 112 -0.22 -9.75 9.32
CA VAL A 112 0.72 -10.09 8.24
C VAL A 112 2.03 -9.29 8.40
N MET A 113 1.96 -8.00 8.76
CA MET A 113 3.16 -7.20 9.01
C MET A 113 4.02 -7.77 10.15
N ARG A 114 3.38 -8.20 11.25
CA ARG A 114 4.05 -8.84 12.39
C ARG A 114 4.64 -10.21 12.04
N GLU A 115 3.98 -10.99 11.19
CA GLU A 115 4.55 -12.22 10.62
C GLU A 115 5.83 -11.92 9.82
N GLY A 116 5.82 -10.85 9.02
CA GLY A 116 7.01 -10.36 8.31
C GLY A 116 8.16 -9.97 9.21
N LEU A 117 7.87 -9.27 10.31
CA LEU A 117 8.87 -8.89 11.30
C LEU A 117 9.52 -10.13 11.94
N ALA A 118 8.73 -11.15 12.27
CA ALA A 118 9.24 -12.40 12.85
C ALA A 118 10.18 -13.14 11.88
N LEU A 119 9.91 -13.10 10.57
CA LEU A 119 10.81 -13.64 9.53
C LEU A 119 12.07 -12.78 9.39
N GLY A 120 11.94 -11.45 9.43
CA GLY A 120 13.08 -10.53 9.38
C GLY A 120 14.08 -10.73 10.52
N HIS A 121 13.60 -11.02 11.74
CA HIS A 121 14.46 -11.38 12.87
C HIS A 121 15.24 -12.69 12.67
N GLN A 122 14.78 -13.55 11.76
CA GLN A 122 15.48 -14.77 11.33
C GLN A 122 16.36 -14.54 10.10
N SER A 123 16.64 -13.28 9.75
CA SER A 123 17.40 -12.84 8.57
C SER A 123 16.72 -13.14 7.22
N ASP A 124 15.43 -13.47 7.21
CA ASP A 124 14.65 -13.57 5.98
C ASP A 124 13.97 -12.22 5.69
N LEU A 125 14.66 -11.40 4.88
CA LEU A 125 14.26 -10.02 4.59
C LEU A 125 13.33 -9.88 3.37
N ALA A 126 13.28 -10.90 2.50
CA ALA A 126 12.51 -10.85 1.27
C ALA A 126 10.99 -10.65 1.50
N PRO A 127 10.36 -11.31 2.51
CA PRO A 127 8.97 -11.06 2.84
C PRO A 127 8.67 -9.60 3.20
N ILE A 128 9.52 -8.96 4.00
CA ILE A 128 9.34 -7.54 4.36
C ILE A 128 9.36 -6.65 3.12
N ARG A 129 10.32 -6.89 2.20
CA ARG A 129 10.42 -6.11 0.95
C ARG A 129 9.19 -6.29 0.06
N GLN A 130 8.68 -7.52 -0.05
CA GLN A 130 7.44 -7.78 -0.79
C GLN A 130 6.24 -7.09 -0.14
N MET A 131 6.07 -7.24 1.18
CA MET A 131 4.96 -6.60 1.90
C MET A 131 5.00 -5.08 1.81
N ALA A 132 6.18 -4.47 1.91
CA ALA A 132 6.33 -3.04 1.70
C ALA A 132 5.88 -2.61 0.30
N HIS A 133 6.12 -3.42 -0.73
CA HIS A 133 5.55 -3.16 -2.06
C HIS A 133 4.03 -3.30 -2.08
N GLU A 134 3.47 -4.37 -1.53
CA GLU A 134 2.01 -4.56 -1.49
C GLU A 134 1.28 -3.45 -0.73
N LEU A 135 1.87 -2.92 0.35
CA LEU A 135 1.32 -1.78 1.08
C LEU A 135 1.19 -0.53 0.21
N THR A 136 2.08 -0.31 -0.77
CA THR A 136 1.95 0.83 -1.71
C THR A 136 0.76 0.70 -2.65
N VAL A 137 0.28 -0.53 -2.87
CA VAL A 137 -0.89 -0.82 -3.72
C VAL A 137 -2.17 -0.79 -2.89
N TRP A 138 -2.14 -1.38 -1.69
CA TRP A 138 -3.30 -1.50 -0.82
C TRP A 138 -3.73 -0.16 -0.21
N PHE A 139 -2.77 0.62 0.32
CA PHE A 139 -3.07 1.81 1.12
C PHE A 139 -3.89 2.88 0.36
N PRO A 140 -3.56 3.26 -0.89
CA PRO A 140 -4.36 4.25 -1.62
C PRO A 140 -5.82 3.84 -1.78
N HIS A 141 -6.07 2.55 -2.03
CA HIS A 141 -7.44 2.04 -2.16
C HIS A 141 -8.17 2.07 -0.82
N HIS A 142 -7.51 1.67 0.26
CA HIS A 142 -8.07 1.72 1.61
C HIS A 142 -8.46 3.14 2.01
N ALA A 143 -7.50 4.07 1.91
CA ALA A 143 -7.69 5.48 2.24
C ALA A 143 -8.84 6.14 1.45
N GLN A 144 -8.92 5.87 0.15
CA GLN A 144 -9.94 6.46 -0.72
C GLN A 144 -11.33 5.83 -0.60
N THR A 145 -11.47 4.72 0.13
CA THR A 145 -12.75 4.01 0.27
C THR A 145 -13.23 3.96 1.71
N MET A 146 -12.49 3.27 2.59
CA MET A 146 -12.90 3.02 3.96
C MET A 146 -12.64 4.25 4.83
N ASP A 147 -11.42 4.78 4.81
CA ASP A 147 -11.01 5.93 5.63
C ASP A 147 -11.77 7.19 5.16
N ALA A 148 -11.95 7.36 3.85
CA ALA A 148 -12.80 8.41 3.30
C ALA A 148 -14.25 8.33 3.82
N GLY A 149 -14.81 7.13 3.92
CA GLY A 149 -16.13 6.89 4.50
C GLY A 149 -16.18 7.26 5.99
N LEU A 150 -15.16 6.89 6.76
CA LEU A 150 -15.04 7.25 8.16
C LEU A 150 -14.88 8.77 8.33
N ALA A 151 -14.02 9.42 7.55
CA ALA A 151 -13.80 10.87 7.60
C ALA A 151 -15.09 11.66 7.31
N LEU A 152 -15.90 11.21 6.35
CA LEU A 152 -17.21 11.83 6.07
C LEU A 152 -18.17 11.67 7.26
N HIS A 153 -18.19 10.51 7.91
CA HIS A 153 -19.01 10.25 9.08
C HIS A 153 -18.58 11.08 10.30
N LEU A 154 -17.28 11.14 10.59
CA LEU A 154 -16.77 11.94 11.71
C LEU A 154 -17.11 13.43 11.54
N LYS A 155 -17.06 13.94 10.31
CA LYS A 155 -17.51 15.31 9.99
C LYS A 155 -19.01 15.50 10.20
N SER A 156 -19.84 14.52 9.84
CA SER A 156 -21.31 14.67 9.94
C SER A 156 -21.80 14.70 11.38
N VAL A 157 -21.11 14.03 12.31
CA VAL A 157 -21.44 14.04 13.74
C VAL A 157 -20.67 15.11 14.53
N GLY A 158 -19.81 15.88 13.85
CA GLY A 158 -18.97 16.89 14.50
C GLY A 158 -18.04 16.29 15.55
N TYR A 159 -17.46 15.12 15.26
CA TYR A 159 -16.49 14.43 16.11
C TYR A 159 -15.17 15.19 16.12
N ASP A 160 -14.62 15.45 17.32
CA ASP A 160 -13.26 15.95 17.51
C ASP A 160 -12.29 14.76 17.65
N PRO A 161 -11.43 14.49 16.65
CA PRO A 161 -10.50 13.36 16.66
C PRO A 161 -9.50 13.34 17.83
N ALA A 162 -9.23 14.51 18.42
CA ALA A 162 -8.28 14.66 19.52
C ALA A 162 -8.91 14.44 20.90
N THR A 163 -10.18 14.80 21.07
CA THR A 163 -10.85 14.77 22.40
C THR A 163 -11.96 13.75 22.51
N GLY A 164 -12.46 13.22 21.39
CA GLY A 164 -13.63 12.35 21.33
C GLY A 164 -14.96 13.07 21.52
N HIS A 165 -14.97 14.40 21.55
CA HIS A 165 -16.19 15.19 21.71
C HIS A 165 -17.07 15.11 20.45
N ILE A 166 -18.37 14.88 20.62
CA ILE A 166 -19.37 14.84 19.54
C ILE A 166 -20.24 16.09 19.68
N SER A 167 -20.17 16.97 18.68
CA SER A 167 -20.90 18.25 18.70
C SER A 167 -22.35 18.12 18.22
N GLU A 168 -22.64 17.12 17.38
CA GLU A 168 -23.96 16.88 16.78
C GLU A 168 -24.46 15.46 17.13
N PRO A 169 -24.75 15.15 18.41
CA PRO A 169 -25.09 13.81 18.86
C PRO A 169 -26.38 13.25 18.23
N GLU A 170 -27.30 14.10 17.78
CA GLU A 170 -28.51 13.71 17.05
C GLU A 170 -28.22 13.10 15.67
N SER A 171 -27.04 13.36 15.12
CA SER A 171 -26.57 12.82 13.84
C SER A 171 -25.96 11.43 13.98
N LEU A 172 -25.79 10.93 15.21
CA LEU A 172 -25.35 9.57 15.45
C LEU A 172 -26.38 8.56 14.92
N PRO A 173 -25.92 7.45 14.36
CA PRO A 173 -26.82 6.46 13.81
C PRO A 173 -27.60 5.77 14.95
N ALA A 174 -28.93 5.70 14.81
CA ALA A 174 -29.80 5.08 15.82
C ALA A 174 -29.53 3.57 16.01
N LEU A 175 -28.99 2.93 14.98
CA LEU A 175 -28.43 1.59 15.00
C LEU A 175 -27.06 1.63 14.33
N ALA A 176 -26.10 0.87 14.85
CA ALA A 176 -24.77 0.78 14.27
C ALA A 176 -24.82 0.52 12.75
N ILE A 177 -24.09 1.32 11.98
CA ILE A 177 -23.96 1.10 10.54
C ILE A 177 -23.30 -0.27 10.35
N SER A 178 -23.78 -1.10 9.42
CA SER A 178 -23.16 -2.39 9.10
C SER A 178 -22.99 -2.51 7.59
N GLY A 179 -21.77 -2.74 7.11
CA GLY A 179 -21.52 -2.99 5.70
C GLY A 179 -20.07 -2.80 5.26
N CYS A 180 -19.74 -3.46 4.15
CA CYS A 180 -18.50 -3.26 3.42
C CYS A 180 -18.80 -2.43 2.19
N GLY A 181 -18.55 -1.12 2.26
CA GLY A 181 -18.65 -0.24 1.11
C GLY A 181 -17.49 -0.49 0.15
N GLY A 182 -17.55 -1.56 -0.67
CA GLY A 182 -16.60 -1.77 -1.76
C GLY A 182 -16.45 -3.20 -2.28
N SER A 183 -17.20 -3.52 -3.34
CA SER A 183 -17.00 -4.60 -4.35
C SER A 183 -16.71 -6.03 -3.86
N CYS A 184 -17.76 -6.79 -3.58
CA CYS A 184 -17.72 -8.23 -3.87
C CYS A 184 -17.81 -8.39 -5.40
N GLY A 185 -16.83 -9.05 -6.02
CA GLY A 185 -16.89 -9.45 -7.43
C GLY A 185 -18.18 -10.25 -7.74
N PRO A 186 -18.57 -10.37 -9.02
CA PRO A 186 -19.81 -11.04 -9.36
C PRO A 186 -19.77 -12.46 -8.81
N GLY A 187 -20.72 -12.76 -7.92
CA GLY A 187 -20.94 -14.11 -7.45
C GLY A 187 -21.31 -14.97 -8.64
N ASP A 188 -20.54 -16.04 -8.84
CA ASP A 188 -20.96 -17.15 -9.68
C ASP A 188 -22.23 -17.75 -9.06
N THR A 189 -23.37 -17.40 -9.63
CA THR A 189 -24.60 -18.16 -9.47
C THR A 189 -24.69 -19.21 -10.56
N ALA A 190 -24.66 -20.47 -10.11
CA ALA A 190 -25.17 -21.70 -10.73
C ALA A 190 -24.39 -22.31 -11.92
#